data_AF-A0AAJ5VQC3-F1
#
_entry.id   AF-A0AAJ5VQC3-F1
#
_cell.length_a   1.000
_cell.length_b   1.000
_cell.length_c   1.000
_cell.angle_alpha   90.00
_cell.angle_beta   90.00
_cell.angle_gamma   90.00
#
_symmetry.space_group_name_H-M   'P 1'
#
loop_
_entity.id
_entity.type
_entity.pdbx_description
1 polymer ?
#
loop_
_entity_poly.entity_id
_entity_poly.type
_entity_poly.pdbx_seq_one_letter_code
_entity_poly.pdbx_strand_id
1 'polypeptide(L)'
;MKQPAYGQAAIARSIGMKPKLGTLIEEELEQGWSNAAQHNVSLSLLVIEIDRANEYYAAYDKPDTDAGVLAVMRTIVDCLPRAGDSCLRLGRGGFVVVLPDLPALMARTLALKITDAVRRQSVANKVSHAGVVTVGIGLAVTNPLGNYDRRFFEAGAEAVKKGQRRGLGKLEIMDLRPRIERKRQKHLKQARAA
;
A
#
# COMPACT_ATOMS: atom_id res chain seq x y z
N MET A 1 -32.11 -19.04 2.52
CA MET A 1 -31.47 -17.71 2.62
C MET A 1 -30.27 -17.68 1.67
N LYS A 2 -30.20 -16.71 0.75
CA LYS A 2 -29.12 -16.61 -0.23
C LYS A 2 -27.81 -16.22 0.48
N GLN A 3 -26.79 -17.07 0.40
CA GLN A 3 -25.43 -16.75 0.84
C GLN A 3 -24.86 -15.61 -0.03
N PRO A 4 -24.24 -14.57 0.55
CA PRO A 4 -23.42 -13.65 -0.25
C PRO A 4 -22.00 -14.20 -0.38
N ALA A 5 -21.52 -14.21 -1.63
CA ALA A 5 -20.17 -14.61 -2.02
C ALA A 5 -19.12 -13.60 -1.51
N TYR A 6 -18.48 -13.89 -0.38
CA TYR A 6 -17.32 -13.13 0.09
C TYR A 6 -16.06 -13.99 0.01
N GLY A 7 -15.56 -14.14 -1.22
CA GLY A 7 -14.28 -14.77 -1.50
C GLY A 7 -13.16 -13.73 -1.60
N GLN A 8 -12.10 -13.98 -0.83
CA GLN A 8 -10.70 -13.57 -1.04
C GLN A 8 -10.25 -12.18 -0.53
N ALA A 9 -9.15 -12.21 0.24
CA ALA A 9 -8.29 -11.04 0.49
C ALA A 9 -8.06 -10.28 -0.82
N ALA A 10 -8.24 -8.95 -0.80
CA ALA A 10 -8.20 -8.10 -1.99
C ALA A 10 -6.88 -8.19 -2.77
N ILE A 11 -5.84 -8.73 -2.15
CA ILE A 11 -4.50 -8.85 -2.74
C ILE A 11 -4.22 -10.30 -3.21
N ALA A 12 -5.03 -11.32 -2.86
CA ALA A 12 -4.75 -12.72 -3.20
C ALA A 12 -5.93 -13.52 -3.82
N ARG A 13 -5.77 -13.80 -5.13
CA ARG A 13 -6.23 -14.99 -5.90
C ARG A 13 -7.48 -14.93 -6.80
N SER A 14 -7.64 -13.90 -7.61
CA SER A 14 -8.30 -14.09 -8.92
C SER A 14 -7.26 -14.52 -9.96
N ILE A 15 -7.23 -15.81 -10.32
CA ILE A 15 -6.40 -16.34 -11.42
C ILE A 15 -6.65 -15.47 -12.66
N GLY A 16 -5.61 -14.77 -13.14
CA GLY A 16 -5.63 -14.03 -14.41
C GLY A 16 -6.26 -12.62 -14.40
N MET A 17 -6.88 -12.15 -13.31
CA MET A 17 -7.44 -10.79 -13.26
C MET A 17 -6.60 -9.88 -12.36
N LYS A 18 -6.12 -8.76 -12.92
CA LYS A 18 -5.51 -7.67 -12.14
C LYS A 18 -6.53 -7.14 -11.13
N PRO A 19 -6.15 -6.85 -9.87
CA PRO A 19 -7.08 -6.30 -8.89
C PRO A 19 -7.67 -5.00 -9.44
N LYS A 20 -9.01 -4.90 -9.45
CA LYS A 20 -9.71 -3.64 -9.73
C LYS A 20 -9.48 -2.72 -8.53
N LEU A 21 -8.82 -1.60 -8.79
CA LEU A 21 -8.71 -0.52 -7.81
C LEU A 21 -10.08 0.18 -7.73
N GLY A 22 -10.40 0.73 -6.55
CA GLY A 22 -11.54 1.64 -6.46
C GLY A 22 -11.22 2.95 -7.17
N THR A 23 -12.23 3.61 -7.74
CA THR A 23 -12.07 4.86 -8.52
C THR A 23 -11.25 5.91 -7.77
N LEU A 24 -11.54 6.13 -6.49
CA LEU A 24 -10.81 7.10 -5.64
C LEU A 24 -9.30 6.78 -5.53
N ILE A 25 -8.92 5.49 -5.52
CA ILE A 25 -7.50 5.11 -5.46
C ILE A 25 -6.84 5.36 -6.82
N GLU A 26 -7.52 5.07 -7.93
CA GLU A 26 -6.99 5.35 -9.26
C GLU A 26 -6.79 6.87 -9.45
N GLU A 27 -7.77 7.69 -9.06
CA GLU A 27 -7.69 9.14 -9.09
C GLU A 27 -6.53 9.68 -8.22
N GLU A 28 -6.40 9.22 -6.98
CA GLU A 28 -5.33 9.64 -6.06
C GLU A 28 -3.93 9.28 -6.61
N LEU A 29 -3.78 8.09 -7.20
CA LEU A 29 -2.53 7.64 -7.81
C LEU A 29 -2.18 8.47 -9.04
N GLU A 30 -3.16 8.77 -9.90
CA GLU A 30 -2.97 9.59 -11.09
C GLU A 30 -2.62 11.03 -10.73
N GLN A 31 -3.33 11.61 -9.77
CA GLN A 31 -3.06 12.97 -9.27
C GLN A 31 -1.68 13.05 -8.62
N GLY A 32 -1.35 12.11 -7.71
CA GLY A 32 -0.05 12.06 -7.06
C GLY A 32 1.11 11.86 -8.05
N TRP A 33 0.91 11.03 -9.08
CA TRP A 33 1.86 10.83 -10.16
C TRP A 33 2.08 12.10 -10.99
N SER A 34 1.00 12.72 -11.45
CA SER A 34 1.05 13.95 -12.23
C SER A 34 1.75 15.07 -11.45
N ASN A 35 1.34 15.27 -10.19
CA ASN A 35 1.91 16.27 -9.31
C ASN A 35 3.42 16.07 -9.11
N ALA A 36 3.83 14.84 -8.78
CA ALA A 36 5.25 14.55 -8.56
C ALA A 36 6.10 14.68 -9.84
N ALA A 37 5.53 14.32 -11.00
CA ALA A 37 6.22 14.44 -12.28
C ALA A 37 6.39 15.92 -12.70
N GLN A 38 5.37 16.75 -12.48
CA GLN A 38 5.41 18.18 -12.77
C GLN A 38 6.46 18.91 -11.92
N HIS A 39 6.55 18.58 -10.63
CA HIS A 39 7.47 19.23 -9.70
C HIS A 39 8.86 18.59 -9.63
N ASN A 40 9.11 17.52 -10.41
CA ASN A 40 10.36 16.74 -10.37
C ASN A 40 10.74 16.24 -8.97
N VAL A 41 9.74 15.82 -8.19
CA VAL A 41 9.92 15.29 -6.83
C VAL A 41 9.69 13.78 -6.80
N SER A 42 10.17 13.13 -5.74
CA SER A 42 9.90 11.71 -5.53
C SER A 42 8.44 11.45 -5.18
N LEU A 43 7.90 10.32 -5.63
CA LEU A 43 6.60 9.81 -5.23
C LEU A 43 6.79 8.50 -4.46
N SER A 44 6.24 8.45 -3.24
CA SER A 44 6.18 7.23 -2.43
C SER A 44 4.74 6.73 -2.33
N LEU A 45 4.59 5.41 -2.25
CA LEU A 45 3.31 4.73 -2.09
C LEU A 45 3.45 3.70 -0.98
N LEU A 46 2.53 3.74 -0.01
CA LEU A 46 2.35 2.67 0.95
C LEU A 46 1.11 1.87 0.54
N VAL A 47 1.29 0.59 0.29
CA VAL A 47 0.20 -0.40 0.30
C VAL A 47 0.30 -1.13 1.62
N ILE A 48 -0.79 -1.16 2.37
CA ILE A 48 -0.84 -1.67 3.74
C ILE A 48 -1.92 -2.75 3.79
N GLU A 49 -1.66 -3.87 4.44
CA GLU A 49 -2.67 -4.91 4.64
C GLU A 49 -2.57 -5.51 6.03
N ILE A 50 -3.71 -5.75 6.67
CA ILE A 50 -3.78 -6.48 7.93
C ILE A 50 -3.16 -7.87 7.74
N ASP A 51 -2.18 -8.20 8.57
CA ASP A 51 -1.59 -9.54 8.53
C ASP A 51 -2.63 -10.58 8.94
N ARG A 52 -2.67 -11.70 8.20
CA ARG A 52 -3.65 -12.78 8.42
C ARG A 52 -5.10 -12.29 8.36
N ALA A 53 -5.37 -11.34 7.47
CA ALA A 53 -6.70 -10.75 7.30
C ALA A 53 -7.80 -11.81 7.07
N ASN A 54 -7.54 -12.85 6.27
CA ASN A 54 -8.53 -13.90 6.01
C ASN A 54 -8.92 -14.63 7.31
N GLU A 55 -7.94 -15.03 8.12
CA GLU A 55 -8.20 -15.69 9.39
C GLU A 55 -8.84 -14.76 10.40
N TYR A 56 -8.43 -13.48 10.42
CA TYR A 56 -9.06 -12.47 11.26
C TYR A 56 -10.55 -12.31 10.91
N TYR A 57 -10.90 -12.17 9.62
CA TYR A 57 -12.30 -12.07 9.19
C TYR A 57 -13.11 -13.35 9.39
N ALA A 58 -12.46 -14.51 9.45
CA ALA A 58 -13.13 -15.78 9.74
C ALA A 58 -13.38 -15.99 11.24
N ALA A 59 -12.57 -15.38 12.10
CA ALA A 59 -12.58 -15.62 13.55
C ALA A 59 -13.45 -14.67 14.37
N TYR A 60 -13.88 -13.56 13.76
CA TYR A 60 -14.63 -12.48 14.38
C TYR A 60 -15.86 -12.13 13.54
N ASP A 61 -16.86 -11.54 14.17
CA ASP A 61 -18.06 -11.10 13.45
C ASP A 61 -17.82 -9.79 12.67
N LYS A 62 -18.82 -9.39 11.88
CA LYS A 62 -18.71 -8.20 11.04
C LYS A 62 -18.54 -6.91 11.87
N PRO A 63 -19.33 -6.65 12.93
CA PRO A 63 -19.12 -5.49 13.80
C PRO A 63 -17.71 -5.39 14.38
N ASP A 64 -17.17 -6.48 14.92
CA ASP A 64 -15.83 -6.50 15.53
C ASP A 64 -14.75 -6.20 14.50
N THR A 65 -14.85 -6.83 13.32
CA THR A 65 -13.86 -6.65 12.26
C THR A 65 -13.94 -5.26 11.62
N ASP A 66 -15.13 -4.69 11.49
CA ASP A 66 -15.30 -3.30 11.02
C ASP A 66 -14.70 -2.30 12.02
N ALA A 67 -14.92 -2.51 13.32
CA ALA A 67 -14.33 -1.69 14.37
C ALA A 67 -12.78 -1.77 14.36
N GLY A 68 -12.24 -2.98 14.22
CA GLY A 68 -10.79 -3.20 14.11
C GLY A 68 -10.18 -2.53 12.88
N VAL A 69 -10.80 -2.69 11.71
CA VAL A 69 -10.37 -2.02 10.46
C VAL A 69 -10.42 -0.51 10.59
N LEU A 70 -11.46 0.04 11.21
CA LEU A 70 -11.59 1.48 11.44
C LEU A 70 -10.51 1.99 12.41
N ALA A 71 -10.19 1.24 13.46
CA ALA A 71 -9.11 1.58 14.39
C ALA A 71 -7.75 1.61 13.69
N VAL A 72 -7.47 0.62 12.83
CA VAL A 72 -6.23 0.60 12.01
C VAL A 72 -6.20 1.82 11.08
N MET A 73 -7.30 2.12 10.39
CA MET A 73 -7.38 3.26 9.47
C MET A 73 -7.10 4.58 10.18
N ARG A 74 -7.72 4.82 11.35
CA ARG A 74 -7.47 6.01 12.17
C ARG A 74 -6.01 6.11 12.61
N THR A 75 -5.45 4.99 13.05
CA THR A 75 -4.03 4.92 13.45
C THR A 75 -3.09 5.28 12.30
N ILE A 76 -3.41 4.85 11.07
CA ILE A 76 -2.65 5.24 9.86
C ILE A 76 -2.76 6.74 9.63
N VAL A 77 -3.98 7.30 9.64
CA VAL A 77 -4.24 8.73 9.44
C VAL A 77 -3.48 9.59 10.47
N ASP A 78 -3.52 9.22 11.74
CA ASP A 78 -2.82 9.93 12.83
C ASP A 78 -1.28 9.90 12.67
N CYS A 79 -0.76 8.96 11.87
CA CYS A 79 0.65 8.89 11.57
C CYS A 79 1.09 9.79 10.40
N LEU A 80 0.16 10.20 9.52
CA LEU A 80 0.46 10.87 8.27
C LEU A 80 1.10 12.25 8.50
N PRO A 81 2.06 12.66 7.64
CA PRO A 81 2.86 13.85 7.90
C PRO A 81 2.14 15.16 7.58
N ARG A 82 1.17 15.17 6.65
CA ARG A 82 0.48 16.39 6.21
C ARG A 82 -1.04 16.24 6.34
N ALA A 83 -1.72 17.35 6.63
CA ALA A 83 -3.18 17.39 6.77
C ALA A 83 -3.95 17.01 5.48
N GLY A 84 -3.30 17.14 4.31
CA GLY A 84 -3.87 16.73 3.02
C GLY A 84 -3.61 15.28 2.65
N ASP A 85 -2.73 14.57 3.37
CA ASP A 85 -2.45 13.17 3.07
C ASP A 85 -3.64 12.30 3.49
N SER A 86 -4.04 11.38 2.61
CA SER A 86 -5.22 10.54 2.83
C SER A 86 -4.85 9.06 2.90
N CYS A 87 -5.56 8.32 3.74
CA CYS A 87 -5.54 6.87 3.78
C CYS A 87 -6.79 6.33 3.10
N LEU A 88 -6.64 5.68 1.95
CA LEU A 88 -7.74 5.11 1.18
C LEU A 88 -7.90 3.63 1.47
N ARG A 89 -9.14 3.15 1.56
CA ARG A 89 -9.43 1.73 1.83
C ARG A 89 -9.31 0.90 0.55
N LEU A 90 -8.49 -0.15 0.58
CA LEU A 90 -8.31 -1.13 -0.48
C LEU A 90 -9.01 -2.45 -0.11
N GLY A 91 -10.19 -2.67 -0.67
CA GLY A 91 -10.99 -3.86 -0.37
C GLY A 91 -11.39 -3.95 1.11
N ARG A 92 -11.28 -5.15 1.70
CA ARG A 92 -11.82 -5.40 3.06
C ARG A 92 -10.89 -4.90 4.18
N GLY A 93 -9.59 -5.16 4.08
CA GLY A 93 -8.60 -4.92 5.13
C GLY A 93 -7.25 -4.40 4.63
N GLY A 94 -7.23 -3.88 3.41
CA GLY A 94 -6.09 -3.19 2.84
C GLY A 94 -6.28 -1.68 2.86
N PHE A 95 -5.18 -0.95 2.74
CA PHE A 95 -5.14 0.50 2.66
C PHE A 95 -4.07 0.96 1.67
N VAL A 96 -4.25 2.16 1.14
CA VAL A 96 -3.33 2.83 0.23
C VAL A 96 -3.09 4.25 0.71
N VAL A 97 -1.83 4.67 0.76
CA VAL A 97 -1.42 6.05 1.03
C VAL A 97 -0.47 6.48 -0.07
N VAL A 98 -0.85 7.53 -0.81
CA VAL A 98 -0.05 8.13 -1.88
C VAL A 98 0.63 9.38 -1.32
N LEU A 99 1.95 9.47 -1.45
CA LEU A 99 2.77 10.47 -0.77
C LEU A 99 3.69 11.18 -1.78
N PRO A 100 3.18 12.18 -2.51
CA PRO A 100 3.99 13.03 -3.37
C PRO A 100 4.99 13.82 -2.53
N ASP A 101 6.19 14.06 -3.06
CA ASP A 101 7.26 14.77 -2.37
C ASP A 101 7.61 14.17 -0.99
N LEU A 102 7.65 12.85 -0.92
CA LEU A 102 8.15 12.13 0.24
C LEU A 102 9.27 11.17 -0.15
N PRO A 103 10.54 11.49 0.16
CA PRO A 103 11.69 10.64 -0.16
C PRO A 103 11.64 9.27 0.53
N ALA A 104 12.30 8.28 -0.09
CA ALA A 104 12.28 6.89 0.37
C ALA A 104 12.62 6.70 1.86
N LEU A 105 13.59 7.47 2.39
CA LEU A 105 14.01 7.37 3.79
C LEU A 105 12.91 7.85 4.75
N MET A 106 12.23 8.94 4.41
CA MET A 106 11.11 9.46 5.19
C MET A 106 9.90 8.54 5.08
N ALA A 107 9.59 8.04 3.88
CA ALA A 107 8.51 7.08 3.66
C ALA A 107 8.75 5.76 4.42
N ARG A 108 10.00 5.28 4.47
CA ARG A 108 10.39 4.13 5.29
C ARG A 108 10.16 4.39 6.77
N THR A 109 10.56 5.57 7.26
CA THR A 109 10.37 5.96 8.66
C THR A 109 8.89 6.03 9.02
N LEU A 110 8.07 6.62 8.15
CA LEU A 110 6.61 6.65 8.30
C LEU A 110 6.01 5.24 8.32
N ALA A 111 6.43 4.36 7.40
CA ALA A 111 5.94 2.98 7.38
C ALA A 111 6.25 2.24 8.69
N LEU A 112 7.47 2.38 9.22
CA LEU A 112 7.83 1.78 10.51
C LEU A 112 7.03 2.38 11.67
N LYS A 113 6.80 3.70 11.67
CA LYS A 113 5.94 4.39 12.64
C LYS A 113 4.52 3.83 12.61
N ILE A 114 3.94 3.62 11.42
CA ILE A 114 2.61 3.04 11.24
C ILE A 114 2.56 1.60 11.79
N THR A 115 3.51 0.75 11.42
CA THR A 115 3.56 -0.64 11.91
C THR A 115 3.58 -0.71 13.44
N ASP A 116 4.40 0.14 14.06
CA ASP A 116 4.55 0.22 15.51
C ASP A 116 3.30 0.81 16.20
N ALA A 117 2.72 1.87 15.63
CA ALA A 117 1.48 2.47 16.14
C ALA A 117 0.30 1.49 16.08
N VAL A 118 0.11 0.78 14.96
CA VAL A 118 -0.95 -0.22 14.82
C VAL A 118 -0.78 -1.35 15.84
N ARG A 119 0.46 -1.81 16.05
CA ARG A 119 0.74 -2.82 17.07
C ARG A 119 0.40 -2.32 18.48
N ARG A 120 0.73 -1.07 18.80
CA ARG A 120 0.42 -0.45 20.10
C ARG A 120 -1.07 -0.25 20.34
N GLN A 121 -1.87 -0.05 19.29
CA GLN A 121 -3.33 0.06 19.39
C GLN A 121 -3.97 -1.19 20.02
N SER A 122 -3.26 -2.33 20.01
CA SER A 122 -3.61 -3.55 20.76
C SER A 122 -5.01 -4.09 20.43
N VAL A 123 -5.47 -3.89 19.19
CA VAL A 123 -6.72 -4.52 18.70
C VAL A 123 -6.54 -6.04 18.76
N ALA A 124 -7.42 -6.74 19.46
CA ALA A 124 -7.29 -8.17 19.66
C ALA A 124 -7.33 -8.96 18.35
N ASN A 125 -6.42 -9.92 18.20
CA ASN A 125 -6.43 -10.91 17.12
C ASN A 125 -6.02 -12.28 17.67
N LYS A 126 -6.98 -13.02 18.23
CA LYS A 126 -6.80 -14.31 18.89
C LYS A 126 -6.22 -15.40 17.99
N VAL A 127 -6.39 -15.27 16.68
CA VAL A 127 -5.86 -16.25 15.71
C VAL A 127 -4.42 -15.95 15.32
N SER A 128 -3.93 -14.72 15.53
CA SER A 128 -2.55 -14.33 15.29
C SER A 128 -1.66 -14.72 16.47
N HIS A 129 -0.46 -15.25 16.20
CA HIS A 129 0.52 -15.53 17.25
C HIS A 129 1.04 -14.24 17.94
N ALA A 130 0.78 -13.06 17.36
CA ALA A 130 1.08 -11.79 18.00
C ALA A 130 0.03 -11.39 19.05
N GLY A 131 -1.12 -12.08 19.11
CA GLY A 131 -2.26 -11.75 20.00
C GLY A 131 -3.04 -10.49 19.61
N VAL A 132 -2.45 -9.64 18.76
CA VAL A 132 -3.01 -8.36 18.29
C VAL A 132 -2.95 -8.26 16.77
N VAL A 133 -3.75 -7.34 16.22
CA VAL A 133 -3.69 -6.95 14.81
C VAL A 133 -2.32 -6.32 14.52
N THR A 134 -1.69 -6.78 13.45
CA THR A 134 -0.48 -6.21 12.86
C THR A 134 -0.70 -5.94 11.38
N VAL A 135 0.15 -5.12 10.76
CA VAL A 135 0.06 -4.81 9.33
C VAL A 135 1.39 -5.06 8.63
N GLY A 136 1.30 -5.68 7.45
CA GLY A 136 2.38 -5.73 6.48
C GLY A 136 2.32 -4.50 5.57
N ILE A 137 3.46 -3.90 5.27
CA ILE A 137 3.56 -2.69 4.44
C ILE A 137 4.48 -2.93 3.26
N GLY A 138 4.00 -2.63 2.07
CA GLY A 138 4.76 -2.52 0.85
C GLY A 138 4.99 -1.05 0.51
N LEU A 139 6.25 -0.62 0.52
CA LEU A 139 6.65 0.73 0.11
C LEU A 139 7.17 0.68 -1.32
N ALA A 140 6.50 1.37 -2.25
CA ALA A 140 7.04 1.62 -3.58
C ALA A 140 7.52 3.07 -3.69
N VAL A 141 8.69 3.30 -4.30
CA VAL A 141 9.22 4.66 -4.52
C VAL A 141 9.62 4.84 -5.97
N THR A 142 9.31 6.00 -6.53
CA THR A 142 9.63 6.35 -7.92
C THR A 142 9.91 7.85 -8.07
N ASN A 143 10.53 8.23 -9.18
CA ASN A 143 10.60 9.61 -9.66
C ASN A 143 9.80 9.63 -10.96
N PRO A 144 8.50 9.96 -10.91
CA PRO A 144 7.59 9.74 -12.02
C PRO A 144 7.92 10.65 -13.21
N LEU A 145 7.64 10.14 -14.40
CA LEU A 145 7.78 10.86 -15.68
C LEU A 145 6.62 10.46 -16.60
N GLY A 146 6.05 11.44 -17.31
CA GLY A 146 4.93 11.21 -18.21
C GLY A 146 3.68 10.70 -17.50
N ASN A 147 2.86 9.91 -18.21
CA ASN A 147 1.59 9.40 -17.70
C ASN A 147 1.79 8.37 -16.58
N TYR A 148 0.75 8.21 -15.75
CA TYR A 148 0.71 7.25 -14.66
C TYR A 148 1.06 5.81 -15.11
N ASP A 149 2.01 5.19 -14.41
CA ASP A 149 2.41 3.79 -14.64
C ASP A 149 1.82 2.89 -13.55
N ARG A 150 0.80 2.11 -13.90
CA ARG A 150 0.12 1.16 -12.98
C ARG A 150 1.08 0.20 -12.27
N ARG A 151 2.27 -0.05 -12.83
CA ARG A 151 3.31 -0.87 -12.17
C ARG A 151 3.74 -0.30 -10.82
N PHE A 152 3.53 0.98 -10.57
CA PHE A 152 3.84 1.60 -9.29
C PHE A 152 2.97 1.01 -8.16
N PHE A 153 1.66 0.90 -8.39
CA PHE A 153 0.76 0.20 -7.48
C PHE A 153 1.07 -1.29 -7.40
N GLU A 154 1.30 -1.94 -8.56
CA GLU A 154 1.60 -3.37 -8.60
C GLU A 154 2.86 -3.72 -7.77
N ALA A 155 3.90 -2.87 -7.82
CA ALA A 155 5.11 -3.05 -7.02
C ALA A 155 4.84 -2.93 -5.50
N GLY A 156 4.05 -1.95 -5.08
CA GLY A 156 3.65 -1.82 -3.67
C GLY A 156 2.85 -3.03 -3.18
N ALA A 157 1.88 -3.49 -3.98
CA ALA A 157 1.07 -4.66 -3.66
C ALA A 157 1.89 -5.97 -3.63
N GLU A 158 2.86 -6.13 -4.54
CA GLU A 158 3.78 -7.28 -4.52
C GLU A 158 4.68 -7.27 -3.28
N ALA A 159 5.15 -6.09 -2.87
CA ALA A 159 5.96 -5.93 -1.67
C ALA A 159 5.21 -6.38 -0.41
N VAL A 160 3.92 -6.03 -0.25
CA VAL A 160 3.08 -6.54 0.85
C VAL A 160 3.04 -8.06 0.87
N LYS A 161 2.75 -8.69 -0.27
CA LYS A 161 2.69 -10.17 -0.39
C LYS A 161 4.00 -10.82 0.03
N LYS A 162 5.12 -10.24 -0.41
CA LYS A 162 6.46 -10.74 -0.07
C LYS A 162 6.74 -10.60 1.43
N GLY A 163 6.32 -9.48 2.03
CA GLY A 163 6.44 -9.22 3.46
C GLY A 163 5.65 -10.23 4.30
N GLN A 164 4.37 -10.43 3.96
CA GLN A 164 3.50 -11.38 4.67
C GLN A 164 4.00 -12.83 4.61
N ARG A 165 4.66 -13.24 3.51
CA ARG A 165 5.32 -14.56 3.43
C ARG A 165 6.53 -14.70 4.36
N ARG A 166 7.13 -13.59 4.80
CA ARG A 166 8.28 -13.54 5.71
C ARG A 166 7.86 -13.38 7.18
N GLY A 167 6.57 -13.18 7.45
CA GLY A 167 6.00 -13.07 8.79
C GLY A 167 5.17 -11.79 8.97
N LEU A 168 4.81 -11.52 10.23
CA LEU A 168 3.96 -10.40 10.61
C LEU A 168 4.74 -9.09 10.74
N GLY A 169 4.08 -7.96 10.52
CA GLY A 169 4.62 -6.62 10.74
C GLY A 169 5.81 -6.29 9.83
N LYS A 170 5.89 -6.91 8.65
CA LYS A 170 7.03 -6.75 7.74
C LYS A 170 6.84 -5.55 6.82
N LEU A 171 7.93 -4.81 6.64
CA LEU A 171 8.07 -3.77 5.62
C LEU A 171 8.95 -4.30 4.47
N GLU A 172 8.44 -4.28 3.24
CA GLU A 172 9.22 -4.52 2.03
C GLU A 172 9.25 -3.25 1.18
N ILE A 173 10.41 -2.94 0.60
CA ILE A 173 10.63 -1.70 -0.16
C ILE A 173 10.99 -2.05 -1.60
N MET A 174 10.26 -1.47 -2.55
CA MET A 174 10.50 -1.55 -3.99
C MET A 174 10.90 -0.18 -4.53
N ASP A 175 12.17 -0.02 -4.89
CA ASP A 175 12.68 1.21 -5.50
C ASP A 175 12.66 1.09 -7.04
N LEU A 176 11.80 1.88 -7.68
CA LEU A 176 11.62 1.89 -9.13
C LEU A 176 12.47 2.95 -9.83
N ARG A 177 13.15 3.84 -9.09
CA ARG A 177 13.95 4.94 -9.64
C ARG A 177 15.08 4.47 -10.56
N PRO A 178 15.90 3.45 -10.22
CA PRO A 178 16.98 2.99 -11.09
C PRO A 178 16.48 2.50 -12.46
N ARG A 179 15.27 1.96 -12.52
CA ARG A 179 14.66 1.46 -13.76
C ARG A 179 14.27 2.62 -14.69
N ILE A 180 13.73 3.69 -14.13
CA ILE A 180 13.34 4.89 -14.88
C ILE A 180 14.57 5.59 -15.43
N GLU A 181 15.63 5.70 -14.63
CA GLU A 181 16.91 6.29 -15.07
C GLU A 181 17.50 5.53 -16.27
N ARG A 182 17.52 4.20 -16.23
CA ARG A 182 17.96 3.37 -17.37
C ARG A 182 17.11 3.60 -18.62
N LYS A 183 15.78 3.70 -18.49
CA LYS A 183 14.87 3.99 -19.61
C LYS A 183 15.16 5.38 -20.21
N ARG A 184 15.36 6.39 -19.36
CA ARG A 184 15.72 7.76 -19.76
C ARG A 184 17.04 7.79 -20.53
N GLN A 185 18.07 7.13 -20.01
CA GLN A 185 19.38 7.05 -20.69
C GLN A 185 19.29 6.34 -22.04
N LYS A 186 18.50 5.26 -22.15
CA LYS A 186 18.28 4.56 -23.42
C LYS A 186 17.60 5.46 -24.46
N HIS A 187 16.54 6.19 -24.08
CA HIS A 187 15.87 7.14 -24.97
C HIS A 187 16.81 8.28 -25.40
N LEU A 188 17.61 8.85 -24.48
CA LEU A 188 18.57 9.91 -24.80
C LEU A 188 19.63 9.45 -25.81
N LYS A 189 20.13 8.21 -25.66
CA LYS A 189 21.10 7.62 -26.59
C LYS A 189 20.51 7.40 -27.98
N GLN A 190 19.25 6.96 -28.06
CA GLN A 190 18.55 6.77 -29.34
C GLN A 190 18.28 8.09 -30.06
N ALA A 191 17.90 9.14 -29.34
CA ALA A 191 17.67 10.47 -29.90
C ALA A 191 18.95 11.19 -30.37
N ARG A 192 20.13 10.78 -29.88
CA ARG A 192 21.44 11.30 -30.33
C ARG A 192 22.04 10.53 -31.50
N ALA A 193 21.49 9.35 -31.81
CA ALA A 193 21.96 8.47 -32.88
C ALA A 193 21.10 8.57 -34.15
N ALA A 194 20.05 9.39 -34.12
CA ALA A 194 19.18 9.77 -35.23
C ALA A 194 19.47 11.23 -35.62
#